data_AF-A0A657BBZ3-F1
#
_entry.id   AF-A0A657BBZ3-F1
#
_cell.length_a   1.000
_cell.length_b   1.000
_cell.length_c   1.000
_cell.angle_alpha   90.00
_cell.angle_beta   90.00
_cell.angle_gamma   90.00
#
_symmetry.space_group_name_H-M   'P 1'
#
loop_
_entity.id
_entity.type
_entity.pdbx_description
1 polymer ?
#
loop_
_entity_poly.entity_id
_entity_poly.type
_entity_poly.pdbx_seq_one_letter_code
_entity_poly.pdbx_strand_id
1 'polypeptide(L)'
;MHFFRSLSTQSIRSMALLLIVLFVPISSIQAAMVGTDVILETQQNQVDRGQILERLQAEDAKNIMAKLGIDASEIEERVANMTTAELAEFNAKVDTLPAGAGIDIFAFVVILLFLMIVLDLLGAVDFFPAIKTIHY
;
A
#
# COMPACT_ATOMS: atom_id res chain seq x y z
N MET A 1 -72.52 19.38 -0.07
CA MET A 1 -71.33 18.54 -0.33
C MET A 1 -70.02 19.33 -0.20
N HIS A 2 -69.79 20.10 0.88
CA HIS A 2 -68.52 20.87 1.08
C HIS A 2 -67.66 20.38 2.26
N PHE A 3 -68.20 19.53 3.15
CA PHE A 3 -67.50 19.00 4.32
C PHE A 3 -66.42 17.94 3.99
N PHE A 4 -66.51 17.25 2.85
CA PHE A 4 -65.56 16.18 2.49
C PHE A 4 -64.24 16.68 1.89
N ARG A 5 -64.14 17.96 1.48
CA ARG A 5 -62.90 18.48 0.86
C ARG A 5 -61.84 18.88 1.90
N SER A 6 -62.21 19.27 3.13
CA SER A 6 -61.22 19.69 4.15
C SER A 6 -60.54 18.51 4.85
N LEU A 7 -61.23 17.37 5.01
CA LEU A 7 -60.68 16.15 5.64
C LEU A 7 -59.47 15.60 4.86
N SER A 8 -59.51 15.68 3.53
CA SER A 8 -58.41 15.30 2.63
C SER A 8 -57.23 16.26 2.73
N THR A 9 -57.46 17.57 2.78
CA THR A 9 -56.36 18.55 2.85
C THR A 9 -55.60 18.53 4.19
N GLN A 10 -56.26 18.19 5.30
CA GLN A 10 -55.59 18.08 6.60
C GLN A 10 -54.69 16.86 6.68
N SER A 11 -55.13 15.71 6.16
CA SER A 11 -54.32 14.48 6.13
C SER A 11 -53.12 14.61 5.17
N ILE A 12 -53.28 15.32 4.04
CA ILE A 12 -52.16 15.65 3.13
C ILE A 12 -51.11 16.52 3.83
N ARG A 13 -51.53 17.52 4.61
CA ARG A 13 -50.61 18.41 5.35
C ARG A 13 -49.80 17.65 6.40
N SER A 14 -50.43 16.76 7.15
CA SER A 14 -49.73 15.91 8.13
C SER A 14 -48.74 14.96 7.48
N MET A 15 -49.11 14.39 6.32
CA MET A 15 -48.23 13.48 5.58
C MET A 15 -47.03 14.22 4.97
N ALA A 16 -47.23 15.44 4.46
CA ALA A 16 -46.13 16.28 3.97
C ALA A 16 -45.13 16.66 5.08
N LEU A 17 -45.61 16.98 6.28
CA LEU A 17 -44.75 17.24 7.45
C LEU A 17 -43.93 16.02 7.84
N LEU A 18 -44.53 14.83 7.85
CA LEU A 18 -43.82 13.57 8.13
C LEU A 18 -42.73 13.28 7.07
N LEU A 19 -43.03 13.53 5.80
CA LEU A 19 -42.12 13.30 4.68
C LEU A 19 -40.91 14.24 4.74
N ILE A 20 -41.10 15.50 5.15
CA ILE A 20 -39.99 16.46 5.32
C ILE A 20 -39.04 16.00 6.42
N VAL A 21 -39.55 15.50 7.55
CA VAL A 21 -38.72 14.99 8.66
C VAL A 21 -37.87 13.79 8.23
N LEU A 22 -38.41 12.91 7.38
CA LEU A 22 -37.68 11.75 6.84
C LEU A 22 -36.55 12.12 5.86
N PHE A 23 -36.65 13.28 5.21
CA PHE A 23 -35.66 13.75 4.23
C PHE A 23 -34.69 14.80 4.79
N VAL A 24 -34.74 15.13 6.08
CA VAL A 24 -33.73 15.99 6.70
C VAL A 24 -32.40 15.22 6.72
N PRO A 25 -31.35 15.67 6.00
CA PRO A 25 -30.05 15.04 6.09
C PRO A 25 -29.52 15.24 7.50
N ILE A 26 -29.39 14.14 8.24
CA ILE A 26 -28.73 14.13 9.54
C ILE A 26 -27.25 14.40 9.25
N SER A 27 -26.86 15.66 9.36
CA SER A 27 -25.46 16.05 9.26
C SER A 27 -24.78 15.52 10.51
N SER A 28 -23.99 14.45 10.39
CA SER A 28 -23.15 13.98 11.47
C SER A 28 -22.16 15.10 11.80
N ILE A 29 -22.37 15.78 12.92
CA ILE A 29 -21.34 16.63 13.50
C ILE A 29 -20.25 15.67 13.97
N GLN A 30 -19.20 15.54 13.17
CA GLN A 30 -17.96 14.89 13.59
C GLN A 30 -17.38 15.72 14.73
N ALA A 31 -17.63 15.26 15.95
CA ALA A 31 -16.92 15.76 17.11
C ALA A 31 -15.44 15.48 16.89
N ALA A 32 -14.65 16.55 16.76
CA ALA A 32 -13.21 16.47 16.79
C ALA A 32 -12.80 15.94 18.18
N MET A 33 -12.57 14.63 18.28
CA MET A 33 -11.93 13.99 19.42
C MET A 33 -10.44 14.35 19.41
N VAL A 34 -10.13 15.58 19.79
CA VAL A 34 -8.75 16.01 20.00
C VAL A 34 -8.27 15.39 21.31
N GLY A 35 -7.51 14.30 21.24
CA GLY A 35 -6.87 13.72 22.42
C GLY A 35 -6.02 12.48 22.17
N THR A 36 -6.46 11.59 21.26
CA THR A 36 -5.74 10.31 21.02
C THR A 36 -5.46 10.09 19.54
N ASP A 37 -6.36 10.50 18.66
CA ASP A 37 -6.22 10.30 17.21
C ASP A 37 -5.02 11.06 16.65
N VAL A 38 -4.77 12.29 17.13
CA VAL A 38 -3.60 13.11 16.72
C VAL A 38 -2.28 12.47 17.19
N ILE A 39 -2.26 11.79 18.34
CA ILE A 39 -1.04 11.13 18.83
C ILE A 39 -0.77 9.84 18.05
N LEU A 40 -1.83 9.07 17.72
CA LEU A 40 -1.70 7.89 16.88
C LEU A 40 -1.32 8.26 15.45
N GLU A 41 -1.92 9.30 14.88
CA GLU A 41 -1.60 9.80 13.55
C GLU A 41 -0.16 10.33 13.49
N THR A 42 0.29 11.10 14.48
CA THR A 42 1.69 11.58 14.52
C THR A 42 2.71 10.46 14.71
N GLN A 43 2.39 9.40 15.47
CA GLN A 43 3.25 8.21 15.56
C GLN A 43 3.28 7.42 14.25
N GLN A 44 2.11 7.17 13.63
CA GLN A 44 2.03 6.49 12.34
C GLN A 44 2.84 7.25 11.27
N ASN A 45 2.74 8.58 11.25
CA ASN A 45 3.47 9.43 10.31
C ASN A 45 5.00 9.38 10.49
N GLN A 46 5.49 9.16 11.70
CA GLN A 46 6.93 8.99 11.95
C GLN A 46 7.39 7.61 11.49
N VAL A 47 6.57 6.58 11.73
CA VAL A 47 6.83 5.21 11.26
C VAL A 47 6.84 5.13 9.74
N ASP A 48 5.87 5.74 9.06
CA ASP A 48 5.77 5.73 7.58
C ASP A 48 6.95 6.47 6.93
N ARG A 49 7.40 7.59 7.51
CA ARG A 49 8.63 8.30 7.05
C ARG A 49 9.87 7.44 7.23
N GLY A 50 10.01 6.79 8.39
CA GLY A 50 11.13 5.90 8.67
C GLY A 50 11.24 4.77 7.65
N GLN A 51 10.11 4.11 7.33
CA GLN A 51 10.07 3.03 6.35
C GLN A 51 10.45 3.49 4.94
N ILE A 52 9.99 4.65 4.51
CA ILE A 52 10.35 5.19 3.19
C ILE A 52 11.85 5.52 3.13
N LEU A 53 12.40 6.17 4.16
CA LEU A 53 13.82 6.49 4.22
C LEU A 53 14.69 5.23 4.24
N GLU A 54 14.27 4.18 4.93
CA GLU A 54 14.97 2.89 4.95
C GLU A 54 14.99 2.23 3.56
N ARG A 55 13.88 2.29 2.81
CA ARG A 55 13.81 1.75 1.45
C ARG A 55 14.64 2.55 0.45
N LEU A 56 14.67 3.87 0.58
CA LEU A 56 15.51 4.74 -0.23
C LEU A 56 17.00 4.54 0.06
N GLN A 57 17.34 4.04 1.25
CA GLN A 57 18.70 3.70 1.63
C GLN A 57 19.21 2.36 1.05
N ALA A 58 18.32 1.53 0.50
CA ALA A 58 18.69 0.26 -0.15
C ALA A 58 19.66 0.50 -1.31
N GLU A 59 20.65 -0.39 -1.48
CA GLU A 59 21.68 -0.24 -2.54
C GLU A 59 21.07 -0.12 -3.93
N ASP A 60 20.03 -0.90 -4.24
CA ASP A 60 19.34 -0.82 -5.54
C ASP A 60 18.72 0.56 -5.77
N ALA A 61 18.08 1.12 -4.74
CA ALA A 61 17.47 2.45 -4.81
C ALA A 61 18.56 3.52 -4.99
N LYS A 62 19.65 3.45 -4.23
CA LYS A 62 20.82 4.34 -4.39
C LYS A 62 21.46 4.24 -5.75
N ASN A 63 21.61 3.02 -6.29
CA ASN A 63 22.16 2.79 -7.62
C ASN A 63 21.26 3.38 -8.71
N ILE A 64 19.94 3.28 -8.56
CA ILE A 64 18.98 3.89 -9.49
C ILE A 64 19.05 5.42 -9.39
N MET A 65 19.07 5.99 -8.18
CA MET A 65 19.19 7.44 -7.98
C MET A 65 20.51 7.97 -8.54
N ALA A 66 21.63 7.30 -8.28
CA ALA A 66 22.95 7.64 -8.83
C ALA A 66 22.96 7.57 -10.37
N LYS A 67 22.30 6.56 -10.97
CA LYS A 67 22.13 6.47 -12.44
C LYS A 67 21.29 7.62 -13.00
N LEU A 68 20.35 8.15 -12.23
CA LEU A 68 19.52 9.31 -12.58
C LEU A 68 20.21 10.65 -12.26
N GLY A 69 21.40 10.63 -11.66
CA GLY A 69 22.12 11.84 -11.23
C GLY A 69 21.48 12.55 -10.04
N ILE A 70 20.67 11.84 -9.26
CA ILE A 70 19.94 12.37 -8.10
C ILE A 70 20.71 12.01 -6.84
N ASP A 71 20.97 13.00 -5.99
CA ASP A 71 21.58 12.77 -4.67
C ASP A 71 20.55 12.23 -3.67
N ALA A 72 20.97 11.31 -2.81
CA ALA A 72 20.10 10.75 -1.77
C ALA A 72 19.59 11.85 -0.82
N SER A 73 20.42 12.85 -0.48
CA SER A 73 20.03 13.92 0.43
C SER A 73 18.89 14.79 -0.13
N GLU A 74 18.84 14.94 -1.45
CA GLU A 74 17.78 15.71 -2.13
C GLU A 74 16.42 15.00 -2.03
N ILE A 75 16.43 13.67 -2.10
CA ILE A 75 15.21 12.86 -1.95
C ILE A 75 14.76 12.86 -0.48
N GLU A 76 15.69 12.77 0.48
CA GLU A 76 15.38 12.83 1.91
C GLU A 76 14.68 14.14 2.28
N GLU A 77 15.16 15.27 1.77
CA GLU A 77 14.52 16.58 1.95
C GLU A 77 13.12 16.62 1.32
N ARG A 78 12.94 15.96 0.17
CA ARG A 78 11.63 15.87 -0.50
C ARG A 78 10.63 15.05 0.32
N VAL A 79 11.05 13.93 0.90
CA VAL A 79 10.22 13.10 1.80
C VAL A 79 9.93 13.82 3.12
N ALA A 80 10.89 14.60 3.63
CA ALA A 80 10.68 15.42 4.83
C ALA A 80 9.62 16.51 4.61
N ASN A 81 9.54 17.06 3.41
CA ASN A 81 8.59 18.09 3.03
C ASN A 81 7.21 17.54 2.60
N MET A 82 7.04 16.23 2.46
CA MET A 82 5.74 15.62 2.13
C MET A 82 4.77 15.67 3.30
N THR A 83 3.51 15.97 2.98
CA THR A 83 2.42 15.88 3.94
C THR A 83 2.13 14.42 4.26
N THR A 84 1.50 14.18 5.42
CA THR A 84 1.08 12.86 5.87
C THR A 84 0.28 12.08 4.82
N ALA A 85 -0.67 12.74 4.15
CA ALA A 85 -1.53 12.10 3.15
C ALA A 85 -0.72 11.68 1.90
N GLU A 86 0.19 12.54 1.44
CA GLU A 86 1.07 12.25 0.30
C GLU A 86 2.03 11.10 0.62
N LEU A 87 2.49 11.03 1.87
CA LEU A 87 3.40 9.98 2.32
C LEU A 87 2.72 8.61 2.35
N ALA A 88 1.48 8.55 2.85
CA ALA A 88 0.68 7.33 2.85
C ALA A 88 0.35 6.86 1.43
N GLU A 89 0.00 7.79 0.52
CA GLU A 89 -0.21 7.48 -0.89
C GLU A 89 1.07 6.98 -1.57
N PHE A 90 2.22 7.60 -1.27
CA PHE A 90 3.51 7.19 -1.78
C PHE A 90 3.88 5.78 -1.29
N ASN A 91 3.74 5.50 0.01
CA ASN A 91 4.07 4.19 0.56
C ASN A 91 3.19 3.08 -0.05
N ALA A 92 1.88 3.34 -0.21
CA ALA A 92 0.97 2.43 -0.90
C ALA A 92 1.41 2.16 -2.36
N LYS A 93 1.89 3.17 -3.07
CA LYS A 93 2.44 3.00 -4.43
C LYS A 93 3.74 2.18 -4.42
N VAL A 94 4.66 2.45 -3.50
CA VAL A 94 5.94 1.72 -3.42
C VAL A 94 5.73 0.27 -2.98
N ASP A 95 4.75 -0.02 -2.11
CA ASP A 95 4.38 -1.40 -1.75
C ASP A 95 3.83 -2.22 -2.91
N THR A 96 3.21 -1.57 -3.90
CA THR A 96 2.77 -2.25 -5.13
C THR A 96 3.91 -2.49 -6.12
N LEU A 97 5.09 -1.90 -5.91
CA LEU A 97 6.26 -2.19 -6.73
C LEU A 97 6.92 -3.48 -6.19
N PRO A 98 7.12 -4.51 -7.02
CA PRO A 98 7.77 -5.75 -6.58
C PRO A 98 9.21 -5.47 -6.12
N ALA A 99 9.40 -5.37 -4.80
CA ALA A 99 10.70 -5.22 -4.15
C ALA A 99 11.39 -6.59 -4.09
N GLY A 100 12.07 -6.98 -5.17
CA GLY A 100 12.68 -8.31 -5.24
C GLY A 100 13.56 -8.59 -6.45
N ALA A 101 14.08 -7.56 -7.11
CA ALA A 101 14.95 -7.72 -8.28
C ALA A 101 16.42 -7.31 -8.02
N GLY A 102 16.85 -7.28 -6.75
CA GLY A 102 18.22 -6.91 -6.36
C GLY A 102 19.24 -8.04 -6.45
N ILE A 103 18.76 -9.29 -6.53
CA ILE A 103 19.58 -10.38 -7.05
C ILE A 103 19.24 -10.43 -8.52
N ASP A 104 20.24 -10.40 -9.41
CA ASP A 104 20.07 -10.84 -10.78
C ASP A 104 19.47 -12.25 -10.68
N ILE A 105 18.14 -12.35 -10.81
CA ILE A 105 17.41 -13.61 -10.69
C ILE A 105 18.05 -14.63 -11.63
N PHE A 106 18.59 -14.14 -12.74
CA PHE A 106 19.44 -14.86 -13.66
C PHE A 106 20.72 -15.45 -13.03
N ALA A 107 21.53 -14.66 -12.32
CA ALA A 107 22.74 -15.14 -11.64
C ALA A 107 22.41 -16.23 -10.60
N PHE A 108 21.33 -16.04 -9.84
CA PHE A 108 20.85 -17.03 -8.88
C PHE A 108 20.42 -18.35 -9.57
N VAL A 109 19.64 -18.25 -10.64
CA VAL A 109 19.16 -19.42 -11.40
C VAL A 109 20.33 -20.17 -12.04
N VAL A 110 21.33 -19.48 -12.59
CA VAL A 110 22.52 -20.11 -13.20
C VAL A 110 23.35 -20.86 -12.17
N ILE A 111 23.58 -20.26 -10.99
CA ILE A 111 24.32 -20.92 -9.90
C ILE A 111 23.56 -22.15 -9.40
N LEU A 112 22.25 -22.02 -9.22
CA LEU A 112 21.40 -23.13 -8.78
C LEU A 112 21.40 -24.28 -9.80
N LEU A 113 21.34 -23.98 -11.10
CA LEU A 113 21.45 -24.97 -12.17
C LEU A 113 22.80 -25.71 -12.13
N PHE A 114 23.90 -24.96 -12.00
CA PHE A 114 25.23 -25.56 -11.93
C PHE A 114 25.37 -26.47 -10.70
N LEU A 115 24.88 -26.03 -9.54
CA LEU A 115 24.87 -26.83 -8.32
C LEU A 115 24.05 -28.12 -8.48
N MET A 116 22.87 -28.02 -9.11
CA MET A 116 22.02 -29.19 -9.37
C MET A 116 22.71 -30.19 -10.29
N ILE A 117 23.42 -29.74 -11.33
CA ILE A 117 24.20 -30.62 -12.21
C ILE A 117 25.32 -31.35 -11.46
N VAL A 118 26.04 -30.66 -10.57
CA VAL A 118 27.12 -31.29 -9.79
C VAL A 118 26.57 -32.33 -8.81
N LEU A 119 25.46 -32.01 -8.14
CA LEU A 119 24.78 -32.95 -7.23
C LEU A 119 24.27 -34.19 -7.97
N ASP A 120 23.81 -34.01 -9.20
CA ASP A 120 23.38 -35.09 -10.09
C ASP A 120 24.54 -35.99 -10.47
N LEU A 121 25.65 -35.40 -10.94
CA LEU A 121 26.87 -36.15 -11.25
C LEU A 121 27.36 -36.99 -10.05
N LEU A 122 27.26 -36.47 -8.83
CA LEU A 122 27.65 -37.16 -7.61
C LEU A 122 26.70 -38.28 -7.19
N GLY A 123 25.53 -38.39 -7.83
CA GLY A 123 24.47 -39.36 -7.50
C GLY A 123 23.72 -39.02 -6.22
N ALA A 124 23.82 -37.77 -5.73
CA ALA A 124 23.11 -37.32 -4.54
C ALA A 124 21.63 -37.01 -4.84
N VAL A 125 21.33 -36.57 -6.07
CA VAL A 125 19.99 -36.32 -6.56
C VAL A 125 19.90 -36.74 -8.03
N ASP A 126 18.73 -37.11 -8.55
CA ASP A 126 18.50 -37.40 -9.97
C ASP A 126 17.46 -36.40 -10.51
N PHE A 127 17.95 -35.27 -10.99
CA PHE A 127 17.11 -34.20 -11.57
C PHE A 127 17.19 -34.18 -13.10
N PHE A 128 18.30 -34.67 -13.67
CA PHE A 128 18.61 -34.66 -15.09
C PHE A 128 18.91 -36.08 -15.60
N PRO A 129 17.89 -36.82 -16.07
CA PRO A 129 18.04 -38.21 -16.52
C PRO A 129 19.03 -38.46 -17.67
N ALA A 130 19.46 -37.39 -18.34
CA ALA A 130 20.43 -37.43 -19.43
C ALA A 130 21.90 -37.40 -18.95
N ILE A 131 22.14 -37.12 -17.67
CA ILE A 131 23.47 -37.01 -17.08
C ILE A 131 23.84 -38.35 -16.43
N LYS A 132 25.03 -38.86 -16.72
CA LYS A 132 25.51 -40.12 -16.15
C LYS A 132 26.22 -39.84 -14.82
N THR A 133 25.76 -40.48 -13.75
CA THR A 133 26.38 -40.44 -12.43
C THR A 133 27.80 -41.01 -12.45
N ILE A 134 28.73 -40.33 -11.77
CA ILE A 134 30.10 -40.83 -11.57
C ILE A 134 30.13 -41.75 -10.35
N HIS A 135 30.19 -43.06 -10.59
CA HIS A 135 30.44 -44.03 -9.53
C HIS A 135 31.95 -44.16 -9.33
N TYR A 136 32.42 -43.92 -8.10
CA TYR A 136 33.79 -44.25 -7.67
C TYR A 136 33.83 -45.67 -7.09
#